data_AF-A0A9D2NHS6-F1
#
_entry.id   AF-A0A9D2NHS6-F1
#
_cell.length_a   1.000
_cell.length_b   1.000
_cell.length_c   1.000
_cell.angle_alpha   90.00
_cell.angle_beta   90.00
_cell.angle_gamma   90.00
#
_symmetry.space_group_name_H-M   'P 1'
#
loop_
_entity.id
_entity.type
_entity.pdbx_description
1 polymer ?
#
loop_
_entity_poly.entity_id
_entity_poly.type
_entity_poly.pdbx_seq_one_letter_code
_entity_poly.pdbx_strand_id
1 'polypeptide(L)'
;MCKALDEIYESGIAVGREQGEKAGEKKGEKRGEKRGEKRGEKRVEKRGEERFAALSERLLRDARLEDLKKAVSDRAYRGRLYREYRLR
;
A
#
# COMPACT_ATOMS: atom_id res chain seq x y z
N MET A 1 52.18 -13.32 18.33
CA MET A 1 51.68 -12.12 17.63
C MET A 1 51.62 -10.97 18.64
N CYS A 2 51.68 -9.72 18.17
CA CYS A 2 51.66 -8.55 19.04
C CYS A 2 50.21 -8.23 19.44
N LYS A 3 49.93 -8.10 20.74
CA LYS A 3 48.58 -7.88 21.30
C LYS A 3 47.81 -6.71 20.65
N ALA A 4 48.54 -5.68 20.23
CA ALA A 4 47.98 -4.52 19.54
C ALA A 4 47.38 -4.85 18.16
N LEU A 5 47.94 -5.82 17.43
CA LEU A 5 47.39 -6.27 16.14
C LEU A 5 46.10 -7.08 16.33
N ASP A 6 46.04 -7.89 17.37
CA ASP A 6 44.86 -8.70 17.71
C ASP A 6 43.68 -7.79 18.13
N GLU A 7 43.94 -6.75 18.94
CA GLU A 7 42.92 -5.77 19.34
C GLU A 7 42.38 -4.93 18.15
N ILE A 8 43.25 -4.54 17.22
CA ILE A 8 42.82 -3.82 16.00
C ILE A 8 41.98 -4.74 15.10
N TYR A 9 42.35 -6.02 15.00
CA TYR A 9 41.59 -7.00 14.24
C TYR A 9 40.20 -7.24 14.86
N GLU A 10 40.14 -7.49 16.17
CA GLU A 10 38.87 -7.71 16.88
C GLU A 10 37.96 -6.48 16.85
N SER A 11 38.51 -5.28 17.02
CA SER A 11 37.74 -4.04 16.91
C SER A 11 37.22 -3.80 15.49
N GLY A 12 38.00 -4.13 14.45
CA GLY A 12 37.55 -4.10 13.06
C GLY A 12 36.39 -5.04 12.78
N ILE A 13 36.44 -6.27 13.32
CA ILE A 13 35.34 -7.25 13.21
C ILE A 13 34.09 -6.76 13.95
N ALA A 14 34.25 -6.19 15.15
CA ALA A 14 33.14 -5.65 15.93
C ALA A 14 32.44 -4.48 15.20
N VAL A 15 33.21 -3.53 14.66
CA VAL A 15 32.68 -2.40 13.88
C VAL A 15 32.01 -2.90 12.60
N GLY A 16 32.60 -3.86 11.90
CA GLY A 16 32.01 -4.46 10.70
C GLY A 16 30.67 -5.14 10.98
N ARG A 17 30.57 -5.86 12.10
CA ARG A 17 29.32 -6.49 12.53
C ARG A 17 28.25 -5.47 12.90
N GLU A 18 28.60 -4.46 13.69
CA GLU A 18 27.67 -3.40 14.09
C GLU A 18 27.15 -2.61 12.88
N GLN A 19 28.02 -2.28 11.93
CA GLN A 19 27.62 -1.63 10.67
C GLN A 19 26.73 -2.54 9.82
N GLY A 20 27.05 -3.83 9.73
CA GLY A 20 26.26 -4.83 9.02
C GLY A 20 24.85 -4.99 9.60
N GLU A 21 24.74 -5.06 10.93
CA GLU A 21 23.46 -5.15 11.65
C GLU A 21 22.63 -3.88 11.43
N LYS A 22 23.21 -2.69 11.64
CA LYS A 22 22.54 -1.40 11.40
C LYS A 22 22.10 -1.22 9.94
N ALA A 23 22.90 -1.66 8.98
CA ALA A 23 22.56 -1.60 7.56
C ALA A 23 21.45 -2.59 7.20
N GLY A 24 21.48 -3.80 7.78
CA GLY A 24 20.46 -4.82 7.62
C GLY A 24 19.09 -4.35 8.14
N GLU A 25 19.06 -3.77 9.34
CA GLU A 25 17.85 -3.24 9.97
C GLU A 25 17.24 -2.10 9.12
N LYS A 26 18.03 -1.08 8.78
CA LYS A 26 17.58 0.03 7.92
C LYS A 26 17.06 -0.43 6.56
N LYS A 27 17.68 -1.46 5.98
CA LYS A 27 17.25 -2.03 4.69
C LYS A 27 15.96 -2.84 4.84
N GLY A 28 15.80 -3.56 5.96
CA GLY A 28 14.60 -4.29 6.32
C GLY A 28 13.39 -3.37 6.48
N GLU A 29 13.55 -2.29 7.25
CA GLU A 29 12.52 -1.28 7.51
C GLU A 29 12.05 -0.62 6.21
N LYS A 30 12.99 -0.06 5.42
CA LYS A 30 12.68 0.57 4.12
C LYS A 30 11.97 -0.38 3.15
N ARG A 31 12.30 -1.68 3.19
CA ARG A 31 11.65 -2.69 2.33
C ARG A 31 10.26 -3.04 2.84
N GLY A 32 10.07 -3.07 4.16
CA GLY A 32 8.77 -3.28 4.81
C GLY A 32 7.79 -2.18 4.48
N GLU A 33 8.20 -0.93 4.66
CA GLU A 33 7.40 0.27 4.36
C GLU A 33 6.95 0.30 2.89
N LYS A 34 7.88 0.22 1.95
CA LYS A 34 7.58 0.19 0.50
C LYS A 34 6.65 -0.95 0.09
N ARG A 35 6.74 -2.10 0.76
CA ARG A 35 5.84 -3.24 0.50
C ARG A 35 4.46 -3.01 1.10
N GLY A 36 4.38 -2.41 2.29
CA GLY A 36 3.14 -2.06 2.96
C GLY A 36 2.34 -1.05 2.15
N GLU A 37 2.97 0.04 1.75
CA GLU A 37 2.37 1.12 0.93
C GLU A 37 1.82 0.57 -0.39
N LYS A 38 2.66 -0.09 -1.19
CA LYS A 38 2.24 -0.70 -2.48
C LYS A 38 1.12 -1.72 -2.34
N ARG A 39 1.07 -2.49 -1.24
CA ARG A 39 -0.02 -3.43 -0.98
C ARG A 39 -1.30 -2.72 -0.56
N GLY A 40 -1.19 -1.64 0.22
CA GLY A 40 -2.31 -0.79 0.63
C GLY A 40 -2.96 -0.14 -0.59
N GLU A 41 -2.18 0.53 -1.43
CA GLU A 41 -2.65 1.21 -2.65
C GLU A 41 -3.40 0.25 -3.58
N LYS A 42 -2.77 -0.88 -3.94
CA LYS A 42 -3.42 -1.90 -4.80
C LYS A 42 -4.73 -2.43 -4.23
N ARG A 43 -4.83 -2.58 -2.90
CA ARG A 43 -6.06 -3.04 -2.25
C ARG A 43 -7.17 -1.98 -2.31
N VAL A 44 -6.83 -0.71 -2.14
CA VAL A 44 -7.79 0.40 -2.20
C VAL A 44 -8.27 0.60 -3.63
N GLU A 45 -7.37 0.57 -4.61
CA GLU A 45 -7.69 0.68 -6.03
C GLU A 45 -8.63 -0.43 -6.48
N LYS A 46 -8.27 -1.70 -6.25
CA LYS A 46 -9.10 -2.85 -6.63
C LYS A 46 -10.49 -2.80 -5.98
N ARG A 47 -10.60 -2.44 -4.70
CA ARG A 47 -11.90 -2.27 -4.03
C ARG A 47 -12.72 -1.13 -4.60
N GLY A 48 -12.08 -0.04 -5.03
CA GLY A 48 -12.73 1.09 -5.68
C GLY A 48 -13.32 0.71 -7.04
N GLU A 49 -12.53 -0.01 -7.86
CA GLU A 49 -12.95 -0.52 -9.16
C GLU A 49 -14.11 -1.52 -9.03
N GLU A 50 -13.99 -2.53 -8.16
CA GLU A 50 -15.04 -3.52 -7.91
C GLU A 50 -16.35 -2.86 -7.46
N ARG A 51 -16.30 -1.88 -6.54
CA ARG A 51 -17.49 -1.13 -6.11
C ARG A 51 -18.10 -0.33 -7.26
N PHE A 52 -17.28 0.32 -8.09
CA PHE A 52 -17.79 1.10 -9.20
C PHE A 52 -18.39 0.22 -10.31
N ALA A 53 -17.80 -0.94 -10.59
CA ALA A 53 -18.35 -1.92 -11.51
C ALA A 53 -19.71 -2.44 -11.03
N ALA A 54 -19.83 -2.82 -9.76
CA ALA A 54 -21.08 -3.28 -9.17
C ALA A 54 -22.17 -2.19 -9.18
N LEU A 55 -21.80 -0.93 -8.95
CA LEU A 55 -22.73 0.19 -9.07
C LEU A 55 -23.20 0.38 -10.51
N SER A 56 -22.27 0.35 -11.47
CA SER A 56 -22.56 0.49 -12.89
C SER A 56 -23.51 -0.61 -13.37
N GLU A 57 -23.26 -1.87 -12.99
CA GLU A 57 -24.13 -3.00 -13.35
C GLU A 57 -25.57 -2.78 -12.86
N ARG A 58 -25.77 -2.36 -11.60
CA ARG A 58 -27.10 -2.14 -11.04
C ARG A 58 -27.83 -0.97 -11.69
N LEU A 59 -27.12 0.14 -11.94
CA LEU A 59 -27.70 1.29 -12.63
C LEU A 59 -28.09 0.97 -14.07
N LEU A 60 -27.28 0.18 -14.79
CA LEU A 60 -27.61 -0.31 -16.13
C LEU A 60 -28.86 -1.19 -16.10
N ARG A 61 -28.94 -2.11 -15.13
CA ARG A 61 -30.09 -3.00 -14.94
C ARG A 61 -31.38 -2.23 -14.66
N ASP A 62 -31.29 -1.15 -13.90
CA ASP A 62 -32.43 -0.29 -13.55
C ASP A 62 -32.70 0.80 -14.62
N ALA A 63 -32.01 0.76 -15.76
CA ALA A 63 -32.07 1.76 -16.83
C ALA A 63 -31.79 3.22 -16.38
N ARG A 64 -31.05 3.40 -15.29
CA ARG A 64 -30.69 4.70 -14.70
C ARG A 64 -29.42 5.28 -15.32
N LEU A 65 -29.43 5.45 -16.64
CA LEU A 65 -28.25 5.90 -17.41
C LEU A 65 -27.79 7.33 -17.05
N GLU A 66 -28.72 8.23 -16.75
CA GLU A 66 -28.38 9.59 -16.31
C GLU A 66 -27.71 9.60 -14.93
N ASP A 67 -28.14 8.71 -14.03
CA ASP A 67 -27.50 8.56 -12.73
C ASP A 67 -26.11 7.97 -12.87
N LEU A 68 -25.91 7.02 -13.79
CA LEU A 68 -24.59 6.50 -14.11
C LEU A 68 -23.68 7.60 -14.66
N LYS A 69 -24.15 8.39 -15.64
CA LYS A 69 -23.41 9.50 -16.23
C LYS A 69 -23.02 10.53 -15.17
N LYS A 70 -23.94 10.88 -14.27
CA LYS A 70 -23.67 11.79 -13.15
C LYS A 70 -22.71 11.18 -12.13
N ALA A 71 -22.82 9.89 -11.84
CA ALA A 71 -21.94 9.19 -10.90
C ALA A 71 -20.49 9.11 -11.37
N VAL A 72 -20.22 9.17 -12.68
CA VAL A 72 -18.85 9.20 -13.22
C VAL A 72 -18.10 10.45 -12.74
N SER A 73 -18.72 11.63 -12.84
CA SER A 73 -18.08 12.92 -12.53
C SER A 73 -18.35 13.44 -11.12
N ASP A 74 -19.46 13.07 -10.48
CA ASP A 74 -19.84 13.53 -9.14
C ASP A 74 -19.62 12.42 -8.09
N ARG A 75 -18.51 12.55 -7.34
CA ARG A 75 -18.14 11.61 -6.28
C ARG A 75 -19.14 11.62 -5.11
N ALA A 76 -19.73 12.76 -4.78
CA ALA A 76 -20.69 12.86 -3.69
C ALA A 76 -22.02 12.20 -4.07
N TYR A 77 -22.45 12.39 -5.32
CA TYR A 77 -23.59 11.68 -5.90
C TYR A 77 -23.34 10.17 -5.96
N ARG A 78 -22.19 9.74 -6.47
CA ARG A 78 -21.76 8.35 -6.47
C ARG A 78 -21.79 7.74 -5.07
N GLY A 79 -21.36 8.50 -4.05
CA GLY A 79 -21.43 8.09 -2.65
C GLY A 79 -22.85 7.95 -2.08
N ARG A 80 -23.83 8.69 -2.62
CA ARG A 80 -25.26 8.46 -2.30
C ARG A 80 -25.76 7.17 -2.95
N LEU A 81 -25.44 6.94 -4.21
CA LEU A 81 -25.83 5.72 -4.93
C LEU A 81 -25.22 4.45 -4.32
N TYR A 82 -23.96 4.50 -3.86
CA TYR A 82 -23.38 3.39 -3.12
C TYR A 82 -24.19 3.04 -1.86
N ARG A 83 -24.73 4.03 -1.16
CA ARG A 83 -25.59 3.80 0.01
C ARG A 83 -26.95 3.23 -0.38
N GLU A 84 -27.55 3.77 -1.43
CA GLU A 84 -28.83 3.31 -1.98
C GLU A 84 -28.78 1.83 -2.36
N TYR A 85 -27.76 1.43 -3.12
CA TYR A 85 -27.53 0.03 -3.50
C TYR A 85 -26.81 -0.80 -2.43
N ARG A 86 -26.54 -0.24 -1.24
CA ARG A 86 -25.83 -0.93 -0.13
C ARG A 86 -24.48 -1.54 -0.56
N LEU A 87 -23.78 -0.89 -1.48
CA LEU A 87 -22.44 -1.27 -1.94
C LEU A 87 -21.41 -0.67 -0.97
N ARG A 88 -20.82 -1.50 -0.11
CA ARG A 88 -19.84 -1.12 0.92
C ARG A 88 -18.40 -1.26 0.46
#